data_AF-A0A173VXH0-F1
#
_entry.id   AF-A0A173VXH0-F1
#
_cell.length_a   1.000
_cell.length_b   1.000
_cell.length_c   1.000
_cell.angle_alpha   90.00
_cell.angle_beta   90.00
_cell.angle_gamma   90.00
#
_symmetry.space_group_name_H-M   'P 1'
#
loop_
_entity.id
_entity.type
_entity.pdbx_description
1 polymer ?
#
loop_
_entity_poly.entity_id
_entity_poly.type
_entity_poly.pdbx_seq_one_letter_code
_entity_poly.pdbx_strand_id
1 'polypeptide(L)'
;MDWAEYLTHFTYLVEGLKDYRDELSKKHSDIDQKICDILHYIELCETDDNEAADLVELLRVCRENRRDIKDELQRIEYFQNNLGTNANAAKAKQALKCIKGLETRKYKPRKYEELFENCVLKDRRLQREDIYETVYNSQNTKQRYSIEPTFNDKGGEETMVQERNYTPFDGKENDWVSFAKQQA
;
A
#
# COMPACT_ATOMS: atom_id res chain seq x y z
N MET A 1 -2.53 8.99 4.28
CA MET A 1 -2.31 7.52 4.40
C MET A 1 -1.27 7.28 5.48
N ASP A 2 -1.51 6.32 6.39
CA ASP A 2 -0.50 5.90 7.37
C ASP A 2 0.36 4.75 6.83
N TRP A 3 1.52 5.12 6.29
CA TRP A 3 2.42 4.14 5.68
C TRP A 3 3.10 3.23 6.70
N ALA A 4 3.38 3.74 7.90
CA ALA A 4 4.07 2.98 8.93
C ALA A 4 3.16 1.89 9.48
N GLU A 5 1.91 2.26 9.81
CA GLU A 5 0.90 1.34 10.29
C GLU A 5 0.58 0.25 9.25
N TYR A 6 0.38 0.63 7.98
CA TYR A 6 0.10 -0.33 6.91
C TYR A 6 1.20 -1.38 6.76
N LEU A 7 2.48 -0.96 6.73
CA LEU A 7 3.61 -1.88 6.57
C LEU A 7 3.81 -2.77 7.80
N THR A 8 3.54 -2.24 8.99
CA THR A 8 3.56 -3.04 10.23
C THR A 8 2.46 -4.10 10.20
N HIS A 9 1.23 -3.74 9.83
CA HIS A 9 0.13 -4.68 9.72
C HIS A 9 0.40 -5.75 8.66
N PHE A 10 0.87 -5.36 7.48
CA PHE A 10 1.24 -6.30 6.42
C PHE A 10 2.30 -7.32 6.89
N THR A 11 3.34 -6.84 7.58
CA THR A 11 4.40 -7.70 8.10
C THR A 11 3.86 -8.70 9.13
N TYR A 12 3.03 -8.21 10.07
CA TYR A 12 2.39 -9.05 11.08
C TYR A 12 1.53 -10.14 10.44
N LEU A 13 0.71 -9.79 9.44
CA LEU A 13 -0.12 -10.74 8.71
C LEU A 13 0.75 -11.84 8.08
N VAL A 14 1.77 -11.48 7.31
CA VAL A 14 2.61 -12.46 6.60
C VAL A 14 3.31 -13.42 7.56
N GLU A 15 3.80 -12.92 8.69
CA GLU A 15 4.48 -13.74 9.69
C GLU A 15 3.53 -14.69 10.43
N GLY A 16 2.30 -14.25 10.73
CA GLY A 16 1.29 -15.05 11.42
C GLY A 16 0.59 -16.10 10.54
N LEU A 17 0.70 -16.00 9.21
CA LEU A 17 -0.01 -16.90 8.30
C LEU A 17 0.33 -18.37 8.47
N LYS A 18 1.57 -18.68 8.84
CA LYS A 18 1.99 -20.07 9.04
C LYS A 18 1.17 -20.71 10.17
N ASP A 19 1.16 -20.06 11.33
CA ASP A 19 0.47 -20.57 12.52
C ASP A 19 -1.04 -20.63 12.27
N TYR A 20 -1.60 -19.60 11.64
CA TYR A 20 -3.02 -19.57 11.28
C TYR A 20 -3.43 -20.70 10.31
N ARG A 21 -2.61 -20.96 9.28
CA ARG A 21 -2.85 -22.07 8.33
C ARG A 21 -2.76 -23.43 9.02
N ASP A 22 -1.83 -23.59 9.95
CA ASP A 22 -1.65 -24.82 10.70
C ASP A 22 -2.86 -25.07 11.63
N GLU A 23 -3.41 -24.02 12.25
CA GLU A 23 -4.66 -24.10 13.03
C GLU A 23 -5.87 -24.50 12.16
N LEU A 24 -6.02 -23.88 10.99
CA LEU A 24 -7.11 -24.23 10.06
C LEU A 24 -6.98 -25.67 9.56
N SER A 25 -5.76 -26.14 9.30
CA SER A 25 -5.50 -27.51 8.87
C SER A 25 -5.87 -28.53 9.96
N LYS A 26 -5.61 -28.21 11.24
CA LYS A 26 -6.07 -29.02 12.38
C LYS A 26 -7.60 -29.05 12.47
N LYS A 27 -8.27 -27.89 12.36
CA LYS A 27 -9.74 -27.80 12.35
C LYS A 27 -10.36 -28.57 11.19
N HIS A 28 -9.75 -28.50 10.01
CA HIS A 28 -10.19 -29.27 8.84
C HIS A 28 -10.13 -30.78 9.12
N SER A 29 -9.01 -31.27 9.65
CA SER A 29 -8.85 -32.68 10.01
C SER A 29 -9.84 -33.14 11.08
N ASP A 30 -10.08 -32.31 12.10
CA ASP A 30 -11.07 -32.58 13.16
C ASP A 30 -12.48 -32.72 12.59
N ILE A 31 -12.87 -31.84 11.66
CA ILE A 31 -14.18 -31.92 11.01
C ILE A 31 -14.30 -33.13 10.09
N ASP A 32 -13.24 -33.49 9.35
CA ASP A 32 -13.26 -34.71 8.55
C ASP A 32 -13.47 -35.96 9.43
N GLN A 33 -12.83 -36.02 10.61
CA GLN A 33 -13.04 -37.11 11.57
C GLN A 33 -14.48 -37.14 12.08
N LYS A 34 -15.04 -35.99 12.49
CA LYS A 34 -16.44 -35.88 12.91
C LYS A 34 -17.41 -36.34 11.83
N ILE A 35 -17.16 -35.98 10.57
CA ILE A 35 -17.98 -36.43 9.44
C ILE A 35 -17.91 -37.95 9.32
N CYS A 36 -16.73 -38.55 9.40
CA CYS A 36 -16.57 -40.01 9.38
C CYS A 36 -17.33 -40.68 10.52
N ASP A 37 -17.22 -40.16 11.75
CA ASP A 37 -17.92 -40.73 12.91
C ASP A 37 -19.45 -40.69 12.74
N ILE A 38 -20.00 -39.59 12.24
CA ILE A 38 -21.44 -39.48 11.95
C ILE A 38 -21.86 -40.50 10.88
N LEU A 39 -21.07 -40.64 9.81
CA LEU A 39 -21.38 -41.59 8.74
C LEU A 39 -21.29 -43.04 9.23
N HIS A 40 -20.28 -43.38 10.03
CA HIS A 40 -20.16 -44.70 10.65
C HIS A 40 -21.32 -44.97 11.61
N TYR A 41 -21.77 -43.97 12.38
CA TYR A 41 -22.92 -44.15 13.25
C TYR A 41 -24.19 -44.46 12.46
N ILE A 42 -24.45 -43.71 11.38
CA ILE A 42 -25.59 -43.97 10.47
C ILE A 42 -25.50 -45.37 9.84
N GLU A 43 -24.29 -45.85 9.54
CA GLU A 43 -24.08 -47.19 8.95
C GLU A 43 -24.25 -48.33 9.96
N LEU A 44 -23.76 -48.15 11.20
CA LEU A 44 -23.58 -49.23 12.16
C LEU A 44 -24.67 -49.30 13.23
N CYS A 45 -25.45 -48.24 13.44
CA CYS A 45 -26.46 -48.16 14.49
C CYS A 45 -27.88 -48.04 13.93
N GLU A 46 -28.84 -48.72 14.54
CA GLU A 46 -30.26 -48.46 14.31
C GLU A 46 -30.61 -47.07 14.85
N THR A 47 -31.38 -46.30 14.10
CA THR A 47 -31.77 -44.92 14.42
C THR A 47 -33.27 -44.77 14.24
N ASP A 48 -33.92 -44.05 15.16
CA ASP A 48 -35.32 -43.64 14.96
C ASP A 48 -35.42 -42.36 14.11
N ASP A 49 -36.64 -42.01 13.70
CA ASP A 49 -36.88 -40.88 12.79
C ASP A 49 -36.35 -39.53 13.34
N ASN A 50 -36.39 -39.32 14.67
CA ASN A 50 -35.89 -38.09 15.28
C ASN A 50 -34.35 -38.09 15.31
N GLU A 51 -33.75 -39.20 15.75
CA GLU A 51 -32.29 -39.35 15.75
C GLU A 51 -31.71 -39.22 14.33
N ALA A 52 -32.37 -39.80 13.33
CA ALA A 52 -31.98 -39.67 11.93
C ALA A 52 -32.03 -38.21 11.45
N ALA A 53 -33.06 -37.45 11.84
CA ALA A 53 -33.15 -36.02 11.52
C ALA A 53 -32.01 -35.21 12.17
N ASP A 54 -31.71 -35.48 13.45
CA ASP A 54 -30.63 -34.82 14.17
C ASP A 54 -29.24 -35.13 13.57
N LEU A 55 -29.00 -36.38 13.17
CA LEU A 55 -27.75 -36.80 12.51
C LEU A 55 -27.57 -36.13 11.14
N VAL A 56 -28.65 -35.99 10.36
CA VAL A 56 -28.61 -35.30 9.07
C VAL A 56 -28.28 -33.82 9.28
N GLU A 57 -28.86 -33.16 10.28
CA GLU A 57 -28.56 -31.77 10.59
C GLU A 57 -27.12 -31.60 11.08
N LEU A 58 -26.65 -32.49 11.95
CA LEU A 58 -25.26 -32.49 12.41
C LEU A 58 -24.28 -32.68 11.24
N LEU A 59 -24.57 -33.62 10.33
CA LEU A 59 -23.77 -33.85 9.12
C LEU A 59 -23.76 -32.62 8.21
N ARG A 60 -24.90 -31.92 8.07
CA ARG A 60 -25.01 -30.69 7.30
C ARG A 60 -24.10 -29.61 7.86
N VAL A 61 -24.18 -29.35 9.17
CA VAL A 61 -23.34 -28.36 9.87
C VAL A 61 -21.86 -28.69 9.73
N CYS A 62 -21.46 -29.96 9.93
CA CYS A 62 -20.07 -30.38 9.74
C CYS A 62 -19.59 -30.14 8.31
N ARG A 63 -20.40 -30.46 7.29
CA ARG A 63 -20.04 -30.25 5.88
C ARG A 63 -19.99 -28.78 5.50
N GLU A 64 -20.84 -27.92 6.07
CA GLU A 64 -20.78 -26.46 5.93
C GLU A 64 -19.46 -25.92 6.50
N ASN A 65 -19.16 -26.23 7.75
CA ASN A 65 -17.92 -25.80 8.40
C ASN A 65 -16.67 -26.24 7.63
N ARG A 66 -16.68 -27.47 7.10
CA ARG A 66 -15.59 -27.98 6.25
C ARG A 66 -15.38 -27.12 5.00
N ARG A 67 -16.46 -26.70 4.33
CA ARG A 67 -16.37 -25.83 3.15
C ARG A 67 -15.76 -24.48 3.52
N ASP A 68 -16.24 -23.86 4.58
CA ASP A 68 -15.73 -22.56 5.03
C ASP A 68 -14.23 -22.59 5.34
N ILE A 69 -13.77 -23.65 6.01
CA ILE A 69 -12.33 -23.82 6.32
C ILE A 69 -11.52 -24.07 5.04
N LYS A 70 -12.02 -24.87 4.11
CA LYS A 70 -11.34 -25.08 2.82
C LYS A 70 -11.24 -23.79 2.02
N ASP A 71 -12.29 -23.00 1.99
CA ASP A 71 -12.30 -21.72 1.28
C ASP A 71 -11.30 -20.74 1.92
N GLU A 72 -11.20 -20.71 3.25
CA GLU A 72 -10.23 -19.87 3.95
C GLU A 72 -8.78 -20.32 3.70
N LEU A 73 -8.51 -21.64 3.72
CA LEU A 73 -7.21 -22.18 3.34
C LEU A 73 -6.83 -21.78 1.90
N GLN A 74 -7.80 -21.79 0.98
CA GLN A 74 -7.60 -21.37 -0.40
C GLN A 74 -7.30 -19.85 -0.50
N ARG A 75 -7.98 -19.01 0.30
CA ARG A 75 -7.69 -17.56 0.38
C ARG A 75 -6.27 -17.31 0.88
N ILE A 76 -5.84 -18.04 1.92
CA ILE A 76 -4.46 -17.98 2.43
C ILE A 76 -3.46 -18.34 1.33
N GLU A 77 -3.72 -19.41 0.57
CA GLU A 77 -2.86 -19.83 -0.53
C GLU A 77 -2.76 -18.75 -1.60
N TYR A 78 -3.88 -18.19 -2.05
CA TYR A 78 -3.87 -17.08 -3.01
C TYR A 78 -3.09 -15.88 -2.49
N PHE A 79 -3.26 -15.52 -1.22
CA PHE A 79 -2.50 -14.41 -0.63
C PHE A 79 -1.01 -14.71 -0.57
N GLN A 80 -0.60 -15.87 -0.04
CA GLN A 80 0.80 -16.27 0.12
C GLN A 80 1.54 -16.37 -1.22
N ASN A 81 0.90 -16.90 -2.26
CA ASN A 81 1.51 -17.08 -3.58
C ASN A 81 1.74 -15.76 -4.33
N ASN A 82 0.96 -14.72 -4.01
CA ASN A 82 1.03 -13.44 -4.72
C ASN A 82 1.73 -12.34 -3.90
N LEU A 83 1.19 -12.03 -2.72
CA LEU A 83 1.60 -10.87 -1.93
C LEU A 83 2.32 -11.27 -0.65
N GLY A 84 1.80 -12.27 0.06
CA GLY A 84 2.21 -12.68 1.40
C GLY A 84 3.49 -13.51 1.46
N THR A 85 4.47 -13.19 0.62
CA THR A 85 5.76 -13.90 0.62
C THR A 85 6.69 -13.33 1.69
N ASN A 86 7.57 -14.18 2.24
CA ASN A 86 8.62 -13.74 3.17
C ASN A 86 9.55 -12.67 2.56
N ALA A 87 9.77 -12.72 1.24
CA ALA A 87 10.53 -11.70 0.53
C ALA A 87 9.83 -10.34 0.56
N ASN A 88 8.51 -10.30 0.39
CA ASN A 88 7.74 -9.06 0.47
C ASN A 88 7.67 -8.55 1.91
N ALA A 89 7.56 -9.41 2.92
CA ALA A 89 7.67 -9.01 4.32
C ALA A 89 9.03 -8.37 4.64
N ALA A 90 10.13 -8.93 4.12
CA ALA A 90 11.46 -8.34 4.27
C ALA A 90 11.56 -6.95 3.60
N LYS A 91 11.01 -6.80 2.39
CA LYS A 91 10.92 -5.50 1.71
C LYS A 91 10.06 -4.50 2.48
N ALA A 92 8.95 -4.93 3.07
CA ALA A 92 8.08 -4.08 3.90
C ALA A 92 8.82 -3.58 5.15
N LYS A 93 9.56 -4.45 5.85
CA LYS A 93 10.42 -4.07 6.98
C LYS A 93 11.49 -3.06 6.57
N GLN A 94 12.13 -3.27 5.40
CA GLN A 94 13.12 -2.32 4.87
C GLN A 94 12.49 -0.97 4.54
N ALA A 95 11.34 -0.95 3.87
CA ALA A 95 10.61 0.27 3.55
C ALA A 95 10.21 1.03 4.82
N LEU A 96 9.72 0.33 5.84
CA LEU A 96 9.38 0.90 7.14
C LEU A 96 10.59 1.57 7.81
N LYS A 97 11.77 0.93 7.76
CA LYS A 97 13.02 1.52 8.26
C LYS A 97 13.38 2.80 7.51
N CYS A 98 13.27 2.79 6.18
CA CYS A 98 13.54 3.97 5.35
C CYS A 98 12.57 5.12 5.68
N ILE A 99 11.27 4.83 5.82
CA ILE A 99 10.23 5.82 6.13
C ILE A 99 10.48 6.44 7.51
N LYS A 100 10.74 5.64 8.54
CA LYS A 100 11.09 6.15 9.87
C LYS A 100 12.37 7.00 9.84
N GLY A 101 13.35 6.62 9.00
CA GLY A 101 14.55 7.44 8.78
C GLY A 101 14.27 8.81 8.16
N LEU A 102 13.15 8.99 7.45
CA LEU A 102 12.77 10.31 6.94
C LEU A 102 12.44 11.27 8.07
N GLU A 103 11.91 10.81 9.21
CA GLU A 103 11.58 11.63 10.39
C GLU A 103 12.82 12.31 11.01
N THR A 104 13.97 11.66 10.92
CA THR A 104 15.22 12.14 11.55
C THR A 104 16.24 12.68 10.56
N ARG A 105 15.95 12.65 9.24
CA ARG A 105 16.87 13.17 8.22
C ARG A 105 17.20 14.65 8.47
N LYS A 106 18.49 14.98 8.45
CA LYS A 106 19.01 16.35 8.53
C LYS A 106 19.68 16.71 7.20
N TYR A 107 19.56 17.97 6.81
CA TYR A 107 20.27 18.48 5.64
C TYR A 107 21.77 18.60 5.94
N LYS A 108 22.60 18.09 5.04
CA LYS A 108 24.05 18.31 5.05
C LYS A 108 24.41 19.24 3.87
N PRO A 109 24.93 20.45 4.12
CA PRO A 109 25.38 21.34 3.05
C PRO A 109 26.48 20.69 2.21
N ARG A 110 26.49 20.96 0.90
CA ARG A 110 27.43 20.31 -0.05
C ARG A 110 28.50 21.24 -0.59
N LYS A 111 28.24 22.55 -0.60
CA LYS A 111 29.10 23.59 -1.21
C LYS A 111 29.24 24.83 -0.34
N TYR A 112 28.17 25.26 0.32
CA TYR A 112 28.13 26.49 1.11
C TYR A 112 27.83 26.17 2.57
N GLU A 113 28.79 25.60 3.30
CA GLU A 113 28.64 25.29 4.73
C GLU A 113 28.47 26.55 5.58
N GLU A 114 29.14 27.64 5.21
CA GLU A 114 29.09 28.96 5.87
C GLU A 114 27.66 29.52 6.02
N LEU A 115 26.76 29.24 5.06
CA LEU A 115 25.35 29.66 5.14
C LEU A 115 24.60 29.03 6.33
N PHE A 116 25.13 27.94 6.88
CA PHE A 116 24.47 27.15 7.91
C PHE A 116 25.14 27.25 9.28
N GLU A 117 26.31 27.90 9.41
CA GLU A 117 27.07 28.00 10.68
C GLU A 117 26.30 28.67 11.81
N ASN A 118 25.42 29.62 11.49
CA ASN A 118 24.59 30.35 12.46
C ASN A 118 23.08 30.25 12.17
N CYS A 119 22.66 29.29 11.33
CA CYS A 119 21.26 29.17 10.95
C CYS A 119 20.43 28.46 12.03
N VAL A 120 19.23 28.98 12.32
CA VAL A 120 18.22 28.26 13.10
C VAL A 120 17.30 27.53 12.13
N LEU A 121 17.49 26.23 12.00
CA LEU A 121 16.60 25.40 11.19
C LEU A 121 15.20 25.39 11.81
N LYS A 122 14.17 25.53 10.97
CA LYS A 122 12.78 25.39 11.43
C LYS A 122 12.56 23.97 11.93
N ASP A 123 12.19 23.84 13.20
CA ASP A 123 11.91 22.56 13.84
C ASP A 123 10.59 21.95 13.34
N ARG A 124 9.64 22.81 12.91
CA ARG A 124 8.33 22.39 12.43
C ARG A 124 8.44 21.77 11.03
N ARG A 125 8.49 20.44 11.01
CA ARG A 125 8.14 19.65 9.82
C ARG A 125 6.64 19.78 9.58
N LEU A 126 6.26 19.95 8.32
CA LEU A 126 4.86 19.92 7.90
C LEU A 126 4.21 18.62 8.41
N GLN A 127 3.14 18.74 9.19
CA GLN A 127 2.32 17.62 9.59
C GLN A 127 1.42 17.19 8.43
N ARG A 128 0.81 16.01 8.54
CA ARG A 128 0.01 15.42 7.45
C ARG A 128 -1.13 16.35 7.03
N GLU A 129 -1.69 17.07 7.98
CA GLU A 129 -2.77 18.05 7.83
C GLU A 129 -2.30 19.29 7.05
N ASP A 130 -1.07 19.76 7.31
CA ASP A 130 -0.47 20.92 6.62
C ASP A 130 -0.29 20.67 5.09
N ILE A 131 -0.14 19.40 4.69
CA ILE A 131 0.01 18.99 3.27
C ILE A 131 -1.33 19.05 2.53
N TYR A 132 -2.44 18.67 3.17
CA TYR A 132 -3.75 18.72 2.52
C TYR A 132 -4.30 20.15 2.43
N GLU A 133 -3.99 21.00 3.40
CA GLU A 133 -4.44 22.40 3.43
C GLU A 133 -3.73 23.28 2.38
N THR A 134 -2.47 22.96 2.05
CA THR A 134 -1.70 23.66 1.00
C THR A 134 -2.21 23.38 -0.42
N VAL A 135 -2.80 22.20 -0.67
CA VAL A 135 -3.38 21.85 -1.98
C VAL A 135 -4.64 22.67 -2.27
N TYR A 136 -5.47 22.97 -1.26
CA TYR A 136 -6.64 23.84 -1.42
C TYR A 136 -6.25 25.32 -1.56
N ASN A 137 -5.23 25.79 -0.83
CA ASN A 137 -4.76 27.18 -0.93
C ASN A 137 -3.99 27.49 -2.23
N SER A 138 -3.44 26.47 -2.91
CA SER A 138 -2.82 26.62 -4.23
C SER A 138 -3.80 27.04 -5.34
N GLN A 139 -5.11 26.84 -5.16
CA GLN A 139 -6.11 27.31 -6.13
C GLN A 139 -6.37 28.81 -6.00
N ASN A 140 -6.24 29.39 -4.79
CA ASN A 140 -6.45 30.83 -4.54
C ASN A 140 -5.21 31.70 -4.83
N THR A 141 -4.02 31.13 -5.00
CA THR A 141 -2.80 31.90 -5.30
C THR A 141 -2.58 32.16 -6.79
N LYS A 142 -3.40 31.57 -7.68
CA LYS A 142 -3.38 31.85 -9.13
C LYS A 142 -3.85 33.27 -9.50
N GLN A 143 -4.40 34.05 -8.57
CA GLN A 143 -4.86 35.43 -8.82
C GLN A 143 -3.76 36.51 -8.77
N ARG A 144 -2.48 36.18 -8.56
CA ARG A 144 -1.40 37.20 -8.50
C ARG A 144 -0.53 37.34 -9.75
N TYR A 145 -0.82 36.61 -10.82
CA TYR A 145 -0.22 36.84 -12.14
C TYR A 145 -1.33 37.00 -13.17
N SER A 146 -1.98 38.16 -13.16
CA SER A 146 -2.92 38.57 -14.19
C SER A 146 -2.16 39.13 -15.40
N ILE A 147 -1.92 38.28 -16.40
CA ILE A 147 -1.98 38.71 -17.80
C ILE A 147 -2.88 37.67 -18.46
N GLU A 148 -4.14 38.04 -18.70
CA GLU A 148 -5.10 37.21 -19.42
C GLU A 148 -4.69 37.09 -20.89
N PRO A 149 -4.57 35.88 -21.45
CA PRO A 149 -4.61 35.71 -22.89
C PRO A 149 -6.09 35.64 -23.31
N THR A 150 -6.55 36.67 -24.02
CA THR A 150 -7.78 36.61 -24.83
C THR A 150 -7.67 35.47 -25.84
N PHE A 151 -8.40 34.38 -25.61
CA PHE A 151 -8.58 33.32 -26.61
C PHE A 151 -9.63 33.77 -27.63
N ASN A 152 -9.17 34.22 -28.80
CA ASN A 152 -9.98 34.16 -30.00
C ASN A 152 -9.72 32.80 -30.66
N ASP A 153 -10.75 31.97 -30.65
CA ASP A 153 -10.79 30.66 -31.29
C ASP A 153 -10.78 30.83 -32.81
N LYS A 154 -9.72 30.34 -33.47
CA LYS A 154 -9.70 29.88 -34.87
C LYS A 154 -8.40 29.12 -35.12
N GLY A 155 -8.56 27.85 -35.48
CA GLY A 155 -7.47 26.88 -35.61
C GLY A 155 -6.39 27.22 -36.64
N GLY A 156 -5.21 26.66 -36.39
CA GLY A 156 -4.03 26.71 -37.26
C GLY A 156 -2.77 26.57 -36.41
N GLU A 157 -1.88 25.67 -36.79
CA GLU A 157 -0.58 25.44 -36.12
C GLU A 157 0.23 26.74 -36.00
N GLU A 158 0.58 27.16 -34.78
CA GLU A 158 1.51 28.25 -34.56
C GLU A 158 2.67 27.83 -33.66
N THR A 159 3.84 27.76 -34.30
CA THR A 159 5.19 27.71 -33.75
C THR A 159 5.35 28.59 -32.51
N MET A 160 5.65 27.97 -31.36
CA MET A 160 5.96 28.67 -30.11
C MET A 160 7.29 29.43 -30.23
N VAL A 161 7.21 30.73 -30.50
CA VAL A 161 8.35 31.65 -30.34
C VAL A 161 8.64 31.77 -28.84
N GLN A 162 9.79 31.24 -28.41
CA GLN A 162 10.24 31.31 -27.02
C GLN A 162 10.69 32.73 -26.67
N GLU A 163 9.91 33.46 -25.87
CA GLU A 163 10.44 34.61 -25.13
C GLU A 163 11.28 34.10 -23.94
N ARG A 164 12.59 34.37 -24.02
CA ARG A 164 13.61 33.95 -23.05
C ARG A 164 13.62 34.91 -21.86
N ASN A 165 13.33 34.40 -20.66
CA ASN A 165 13.56 35.14 -19.42
C ASN A 165 15.01 34.98 -18.96
N TYR A 166 15.72 36.10 -18.83
CA TYR A 166 17.12 36.17 -18.39
C TYR A 166 17.24 36.00 -16.88
N THR A 167 18.01 35.02 -16.42
CA THR A 167 18.40 34.91 -14.99
C THR A 167 19.77 35.56 -14.76
N PRO A 168 19.91 36.54 -13.83
CA PRO A 168 21.09 37.42 -13.72
C PRO A 168 22.42 36.81 -13.25
N PHE A 169 22.55 35.50 -13.10
CA PHE A 169 23.76 34.86 -12.57
C PHE A 169 24.24 33.78 -13.55
N ASP A 170 25.50 33.90 -13.98
CA ASP A 170 26.14 33.26 -15.12
C ASP A 170 25.60 33.72 -16.48
N GLY A 171 26.26 34.72 -17.10
CA GLY A 171 26.04 35.17 -18.48
C GLY A 171 26.35 34.12 -19.56
N LYS A 172 25.91 32.88 -19.35
CA LYS A 172 25.93 31.76 -20.27
C LYS A 172 24.49 31.39 -20.60
N GLU A 173 24.18 31.27 -21.89
CA GLU A 173 22.90 30.70 -22.33
C GLU A 173 22.76 29.27 -21.81
N ASN A 174 21.69 29.02 -21.07
CA ASN A 174 21.33 27.68 -20.63
C ASN A 174 20.70 26.90 -21.81
N ASP A 175 21.51 26.07 -22.48
CA ASP A 175 21.04 25.14 -23.52
C ASP A 175 20.65 23.79 -22.92
N TRP A 176 19.46 23.75 -22.34
CA TRP A 176 18.85 22.54 -21.80
C TRP A 176 18.57 21.46 -22.86
N VAL A 177 18.39 21.86 -24.12
CA VAL A 177 18.04 20.96 -25.21
C VAL A 177 19.26 20.11 -25.60
N SER A 178 20.44 20.72 -25.66
CA SER A 178 21.68 19.99 -25.91
C SER A 178 22.04 19.04 -24.76
N PHE A 179 21.78 19.44 -23.51
CA PHE A 179 21.99 18.56 -22.35
C PHE A 179 21.08 17.31 -22.41
N ALA A 180 19.80 17.49 -22.73
CA ALA A 180 18.85 16.37 -22.81
C ALA A 180 19.20 15.36 -23.92
N LYS A 181 19.75 15.82 -25.05
CA LYS A 181 20.17 14.95 -26.16
C LYS A 181 21.39 14.07 -25.85
N GLN A 182 22.23 14.44 -24.87
CA GLN A 182 23.39 13.63 -24.47
C GLN A 182 23.03 12.43 -23.57
N GLN A 183 21.79 12.37 -23.07
CA GLN A 183 21.32 11.31 -22.17
C GLN A 183 20.47 10.23 -22.88
N ALA A 184 20.35 10.31 -24.22
CA ALA A 184 19.61 9.38 -25.06
C ALA A 184 20.56 8.45 -25.83
#